data_AF-A0A2S6XCJ0-F1
#
_entry.id   AF-A0A2S6XCJ0-F1
#
_cell.length_a   1.000
_cell.length_b   1.000
_cell.length_c   1.000
_cell.angle_alpha   90.00
_cell.angle_beta   90.00
_cell.angle_gamma   90.00
#
_symmetry.space_group_name_H-M   'P 1'
#
loop_
_entity.id
_entity.type
_entity.pdbx_description
1 polymer ?
#
loop_
_entity_poly.entity_id
_entity_poly.type
_entity_poly.pdbx_seq_one_letter_code
_entity_poly.pdbx_strand_id
1 'polypeptide(L)'
;MHHTLIVARMAPGAAPDIAKVFAESDSGELPHLVGVNRRSLFEFGDGVYLHLIESDEDPAPTIGRLTGHPEFRQVSERLEPYVSAYDPATWRGPKDAMARCFYRWERTPAG
;
A
#
# COMPACT_ATOMS: atom_id res chain seq x y z
N MET A 1 7.70 14.33 -5.40
CA MET A 1 6.66 13.29 -5.22
C MET A 1 7.22 11.94 -5.58
N HIS A 2 7.24 10.97 -4.68
CA HIS A 2 7.66 9.58 -4.86
C HIS A 2 6.44 8.66 -4.97
N HIS A 3 6.64 7.51 -5.59
CA HIS A 3 5.60 6.50 -5.79
C HIS A 3 6.06 5.17 -5.25
N THR A 4 5.21 4.56 -4.44
CA THR A 4 5.33 3.17 -4.03
C THR A 4 4.08 2.43 -4.48
N LEU A 5 4.26 1.34 -5.21
CA LEU A 5 3.18 0.46 -5.62
C LEU A 5 3.35 -0.89 -4.92
N ILE A 6 2.35 -1.27 -4.13
CA ILE A 6 2.26 -2.58 -3.48
C ILE A 6 1.36 -3.48 -4.34
N VAL A 7 1.79 -4.72 -4.56
CA VAL A 7 1.05 -5.74 -5.30
C VAL A 7 0.78 -6.92 -4.39
N ALA A 8 -0.48 -7.29 -4.26
CA ALA A 8 -0.94 -8.45 -3.48
C ALA A 8 -2.14 -9.11 -4.17
N ARG A 9 -2.67 -10.17 -3.56
CA ARG A 9 -3.95 -10.76 -3.94
C ARG A 9 -5.03 -10.29 -2.97
N MET A 10 -6.25 -10.15 -3.46
CA MET A 10 -7.41 -9.90 -2.63
C MET A 10 -8.53 -10.90 -2.87
N ALA A 11 -9.34 -11.13 -1.84
CA ALA A 11 -10.54 -11.94 -1.93
C ALA A 11 -11.60 -11.27 -2.83
N PRO A 12 -12.35 -12.05 -3.64
CA PRO A 12 -13.40 -11.51 -4.50
C PRO A 12 -14.43 -10.71 -3.69
N GLY A 13 -14.75 -9.49 -4.15
CA GLY A 13 -15.74 -8.63 -3.51
C GLY A 13 -15.28 -7.96 -2.21
N ALA A 14 -14.02 -8.13 -1.78
CA ALA A 14 -13.51 -7.53 -0.54
C ALA A 14 -13.18 -6.03 -0.64
N ALA A 15 -13.34 -5.41 -1.81
CA ALA A 15 -12.99 -4.00 -2.03
C ALA A 15 -13.66 -3.03 -1.03
N PRO A 16 -14.97 -3.14 -0.71
CA PRO A 16 -15.60 -2.24 0.27
C PRO A 16 -15.03 -2.38 1.68
N ASP A 17 -14.71 -3.61 2.11
CA ASP A 17 -14.16 -3.88 3.43
C ASP A 17 -12.72 -3.36 3.56
N ILE A 18 -11.89 -3.61 2.55
CA ILE A 18 -10.52 -3.06 2.46
C ILE A 18 -10.57 -1.53 2.48
N ALA A 19 -11.46 -0.91 1.70
CA ALA A 19 -11.61 0.55 1.66
C ALA A 19 -12.00 1.12 3.03
N LYS A 20 -12.90 0.45 3.76
CA LYS A 20 -13.28 0.85 5.12
C LYS A 20 -12.11 0.79 6.10
N VAL A 21 -11.30 -0.28 6.06
CA VAL A 21 -10.10 -0.40 6.90
C VAL A 21 -9.15 0.77 6.67
N PHE A 22 -8.89 1.11 5.41
CA PHE A 22 -8.01 2.24 5.08
C PHE A 22 -8.63 3.60 5.40
N ALA A 23 -9.93 3.80 5.20
CA ALA A 23 -10.58 5.06 5.57
C ALA A 23 -10.47 5.35 7.07
N GLU A 24 -10.62 4.32 7.91
CA GLU A 24 -10.44 4.45 9.35
C GLU A 24 -8.96 4.71 9.71
N SER A 25 -8.02 3.96 9.10
CA SER A 25 -6.59 4.19 9.29
C SER A 25 -6.14 5.58 8.85
N ASP A 26 -6.69 6.08 7.74
CA ASP A 26 -6.35 7.37 7.15
C ASP A 26 -6.87 8.55 7.99
N SER A 27 -7.80 8.30 8.93
CA SER A 27 -8.24 9.27 9.94
C SER A 27 -7.34 9.34 11.18
N GLY A 28 -6.40 8.39 11.32
CA GLY A 28 -5.44 8.31 12.42
C GLY A 28 -4.08 8.94 12.07
N GLU A 29 -3.06 8.64 12.89
CA GLU A 29 -1.71 9.21 12.74
C GLU A 29 -0.81 8.47 11.73
N LEU A 30 -1.16 7.21 11.39
CA LEU A 30 -0.33 6.34 10.57
C LEU A 30 0.06 6.94 9.19
N PRO A 31 -0.85 7.58 8.42
CA PRO A 31 -0.49 8.19 7.15
C PRO A 31 0.58 9.27 7.31
N HIS A 32 0.52 10.06 8.38
CA HIS A 32 1.48 11.12 8.66
C HIS A 32 2.85 10.55 9.05
N LEU A 33 2.87 9.46 9.83
CA LEU A 33 4.11 8.75 10.18
C LEU A 33 4.80 8.14 8.94
N VAL A 34 4.02 7.65 7.98
CA VAL A 34 4.52 7.10 6.72
C VAL A 34 4.91 8.21 5.72
N GLY A 35 4.29 9.40 5.82
CA GLY A 35 4.45 10.51 4.87
C GLY A 35 3.54 10.39 3.64
N VAL A 36 2.37 9.76 3.78
CA VAL A 36 1.41 9.58 2.68
C VAL A 36 0.73 10.90 2.33
N ASN A 37 0.89 11.36 1.09
CA ASN A 37 0.15 12.48 0.52
C ASN A 37 -1.12 12.01 -0.19
N ARG A 38 -1.06 10.84 -0.85
CA ARG A 38 -2.23 10.23 -1.49
C ARG A 38 -2.14 8.70 -1.44
N ARG A 39 -3.30 8.06 -1.24
CA ARG A 39 -3.50 6.62 -1.38
C ARG A 39 -4.48 6.35 -2.51
N SER A 40 -4.21 5.34 -3.32
CA SER A 40 -5.18 4.83 -4.30
C SER A 40 -5.10 3.31 -4.33
N LEU A 41 -6.25 2.68 -4.22
CA LEU A 41 -6.41 1.22 -4.21
C LEU A 41 -7.10 0.81 -5.51
N PHE A 42 -6.56 -0.19 -6.18
CA PHE A 42 -7.10 -0.71 -7.42
C PHE A 42 -7.21 -2.23 -7.33
N GLU A 43 -8.19 -2.75 -8.05
CA GLU A 43 -8.34 -4.18 -8.33
C GLU A 43 -8.09 -4.40 -9.81
N PHE A 44 -7.38 -5.47 -10.17
CA PHE A 44 -7.14 -5.86 -11.55
C PHE A 44 -7.48 -7.34 -11.75
N GLY A 45 -8.35 -7.62 -12.73
CA GLY A 45 -8.83 -8.97 -13.01
C GLY A 45 -9.47 -9.63 -11.80
N ASP A 46 -9.33 -10.95 -11.69
CA ASP A 46 -9.90 -11.74 -10.60
C ASP A 46 -8.98 -11.74 -9.37
N GLY A 47 -8.87 -10.59 -8.70
CA GLY A 47 -8.30 -10.49 -7.35
C GLY A 47 -6.83 -10.07 -7.26
N VAL A 48 -6.29 -9.32 -8.22
CA VAL A 48 -5.00 -8.61 -8.00
C VAL A 48 -5.27 -7.27 -7.34
N TYR A 49 -4.71 -7.08 -6.16
CA TYR A 49 -4.76 -5.84 -5.39
C TYR A 49 -3.52 -4.99 -5.67
N LEU A 50 -3.75 -3.73 -5.99
CA LEU A 50 -2.74 -2.73 -6.33
C LEU A 50 -2.93 -1.53 -5.40
N HIS A 51 -1.89 -1.18 -4.66
CA HIS A 51 -1.96 -0.09 -3.69
C HIS A 51 -0.85 0.91 -3.96
N LEU A 52 -1.27 2.03 -4.56
CA LEU A 52 -0.42 3.16 -4.87
C LEU A 52 -0.39 4.12 -3.68
N ILE A 53 0.81 4.40 -3.22
CA ILE A 53 1.12 5.43 -2.23
C ILE A 53 1.95 6.50 -2.92
N GLU A 54 1.51 7.75 -2.78
CA GLU A 54 2.24 8.91 -3.22
C GLU A 54 2.65 9.76 -2.01
N SER A 55 3.89 10.25 -2.00
CA SER A 55 4.51 10.95 -0.87
C SER A 55 5.57 11.95 -1.34
N ASP A 56 6.05 12.85 -0.49
CA ASP A 56 7.12 13.79 -0.88
C ASP A 56 8.52 13.17 -0.82
N GLU A 57 8.73 12.20 0.07
CA GLU A 57 9.94 11.37 0.18
C GLU A 57 9.65 9.91 -0.18
N ASP A 58 10.67 9.11 -0.46
CA ASP A 58 10.49 7.67 -0.71
C ASP A 58 9.88 6.99 0.53
N PRO A 59 8.65 6.45 0.45
CA PRO A 59 7.98 5.89 1.62
C PRO A 59 8.43 4.44 1.87
N ALA A 60 9.12 3.79 0.92
CA ALA A 60 9.46 2.37 1.04
C ALA A 60 10.36 2.04 2.25
N PRO A 61 11.43 2.82 2.54
CA PRO A 61 12.22 2.62 3.75
C PRO A 61 11.44 2.86 5.04
N THR A 62 10.42 3.74 5.00
CA THR A 62 9.61 4.11 6.17
C THR A 62 8.57 3.04 6.46
N ILE A 63 7.87 2.54 5.43
CA ILE A 63 6.94 1.39 5.53
C ILE A 63 7.67 0.18 6.12
N GLY A 64 8.88 -0.12 5.64
CA GLY A 64 9.69 -1.22 6.16
C GLY A 64 10.08 -1.07 7.64
N ARG A 65 10.22 0.16 8.15
CA ARG A 65 10.52 0.44 9.57
C ARG A 65 9.28 0.41 10.45
N LEU A 66 8.12 0.79 9.90
CA LEU A 66 6.85 0.87 10.62
C LEU A 66 6.11 -0.45 10.73
N THR A 67 6.63 -1.55 10.15
CA THR A 67 6.04 -2.89 10.30
C THR A 67 5.85 -3.32 11.76
N GLY A 68 6.68 -2.79 12.67
CA GLY A 68 6.57 -3.00 14.11
C GLY A 68 5.68 -2.01 14.86
N HIS A 69 5.08 -1.03 14.20
CA HIS A 69 4.24 -0.01 14.83
C HIS A 69 2.84 -0.59 15.16
N PRO A 70 2.24 -0.29 16.32
CA PRO A 70 0.92 -0.80 16.70
C PRO A 70 -0.16 -0.52 15.66
N GLU A 71 -0.27 0.72 15.18
CA GLU A 71 -1.24 1.11 14.14
C GLU A 71 -1.05 0.31 12.84
N PHE A 72 0.21 0.08 12.43
CA PHE A 72 0.50 -0.70 11.23
C PHE A 72 0.09 -2.16 11.40
N ARG A 73 0.36 -2.76 12.57
CA ARG A 73 -0.08 -4.12 12.89
C ARG A 73 -1.60 -4.23 12.88
N GLN A 74 -2.29 -3.28 13.50
CA GLN A 74 -3.75 -3.27 13.54
C GLN A 74 -4.35 -3.23 12.12
N VAL A 75 -3.83 -2.39 11.24
CA VAL A 75 -4.26 -2.35 9.83
C VAL A 75 -3.96 -3.68 9.15
N SER A 76 -2.78 -4.26 9.37
CA SER A 76 -2.37 -5.54 8.76
C SER A 76 -3.28 -6.70 9.21
N GLU A 77 -3.56 -6.81 10.50
CA GLU A 77 -4.46 -7.82 11.08
C GLU A 77 -5.88 -7.70 10.52
N ARG A 78 -6.38 -6.47 10.33
CA ARG A 78 -7.70 -6.23 9.74
C ARG A 78 -7.77 -6.53 8.24
N LEU A 79 -6.65 -6.45 7.54
CA LEU A 79 -6.56 -6.76 6.11
C LEU A 79 -6.29 -8.24 5.85
N GLU A 80 -5.76 -8.98 6.82
CA GLU A 80 -5.40 -10.41 6.70
C GLU A 80 -6.53 -11.30 6.12
N PRO A 81 -7.82 -11.13 6.48
CA PRO A 81 -8.90 -11.94 5.90
C PRO A 81 -9.15 -11.67 4.41
N TYR A 82 -8.69 -10.52 3.92
CA TYR A 82 -9.02 -10.01 2.59
C TYR A 82 -7.82 -10.00 1.65
N VAL A 83 -6.59 -9.85 2.17
CA VAL A 83 -5.38 -9.62 1.39
C VAL A 83 -4.33 -10.68 1.70
N SER A 84 -3.73 -11.25 0.67
CA SER A 84 -2.64 -12.22 0.78
C SER A 84 -1.46 -11.84 -0.12
N ALA A 85 -0.28 -12.38 0.18
CA ALA A 85 0.91 -12.17 -0.63
C ALA A 85 0.65 -12.54 -2.11
N TYR A 86 1.15 -11.74 -3.04
CA TYR A 86 1.00 -12.02 -4.48
C TYR A 86 1.64 -13.36 -4.88
N ASP A 87 2.84 -13.61 -4.36
CA ASP A 87 3.57 -14.87 -4.42
C ASP A 87 3.90 -15.36 -3.00
N PRO A 88 3.04 -16.21 -2.40
CA PRO A 88 3.27 -16.74 -1.06
C PRO A 88 4.53 -17.61 -0.93
N ALA A 89 5.00 -18.23 -2.02
CA ALA A 89 6.12 -19.16 -1.97
C ALA A 89 7.47 -18.44 -1.75
N THR A 90 7.58 -17.19 -2.19
CA THR A 90 8.80 -16.39 -2.10
C THR A 90 8.71 -15.25 -1.08
N TRP A 91 7.58 -15.12 -0.39
CA TRP A 91 7.30 -14.04 0.56
C TRP A 91 8.17 -14.11 1.82
N ARG A 92 8.92 -13.05 2.09
CA ARG A 92 9.74 -12.88 3.32
C ARG A 92 9.36 -11.62 4.10
N GLY A 93 8.42 -10.83 3.58
CA GLY A 93 7.87 -9.65 4.26
C GLY A 93 7.39 -8.58 3.29
N PRO A 94 6.93 -7.42 3.81
CA PRO A 94 6.29 -6.37 3.00
C PRO A 94 7.11 -5.85 1.83
N LYS A 95 8.45 -5.91 1.91
CA LYS A 95 9.35 -5.52 0.81
C LYS A 95 9.14 -6.34 -0.46
N ASP A 96 8.77 -7.62 -0.34
CA ASP A 96 8.54 -8.51 -1.49
C ASP A 96 7.21 -8.18 -2.21
N ALA A 97 6.32 -7.39 -1.60
CA ALA A 97 5.11 -6.87 -2.22
C ALA A 97 5.36 -5.64 -3.10
N MET A 98 6.50 -4.99 -2.95
CA MET A 98 6.75 -3.67 -3.54
C MET A 98 7.21 -3.80 -4.98
N ALA A 99 6.46 -3.21 -5.90
CA ALA A 99 6.88 -3.14 -7.30
C ALA A 99 8.07 -2.19 -7.48
N ARG A 100 8.94 -2.53 -8.43
CA ARG A 100 10.09 -1.70 -8.80
C ARG A 100 9.71 -0.72 -9.90
N CYS A 101 9.66 0.57 -9.59
CA CYS A 101 9.59 1.63 -10.59
C CYS A 101 10.92 1.69 -11.36
N PHE A 102 10.94 1.20 -12.60
CA PHE A 102 12.15 1.17 -13.43
C PHE A 102 12.24 2.35 -14.41
N TYR A 103 11.14 3.08 -14.59
CA TYR A 103 11.03 4.23 -15.47
C TYR A 103 9.97 5.19 -14.93
N ARG A 104 10.27 6.48 -14.97
CA ARG A 104 9.33 7.54 -14.62
C ARG A 104 9.52 8.73 -15.55
N TRP A 105 8.41 9.33 -15.94
CA TRP A 105 8.37 10.59 -16.65
C TRP A 105 7.30 11.50 -16.05
N GLU A 106 7.59 12.79 -15.97
CA GLU A 106 6.68 13.80 -15.47
C GLU A 106 6.76 15.02 -16.39
N ARG A 107 5.61 15.53 -16.82
CA ARG A 107 5.55 16.77 -17.60
C ARG A 107 5.69 17.93 -16.63
N THR A 108 6.66 18.82 -16.84
CA THR A 108 6.67 20.11 -16.14
C THR A 108 5.37 20.86 -16.49
N PRO A 109 4.55 21.27 -15.51
CA PRO A 109 3.38 22.09 -15.80
C PRO A 109 3.82 23.35 -16.54
N ALA A 110 3.08 23.73 -17.58
CA ALA A 110 3.20 25.11 -18.07
C ALA A 110 2.64 26.00 -16.97
N GLY A 111 3.45 26.94 -16.49
CA GLY A 111 3.08 27.87 -15.42
C GLY A 111 1.91 28.77 -15.77
#